data_AF-A0A974GYQ5-F1
#
_entry.id   AF-A0A974GYQ5-F1
#
_cell.length_a   1.000
_cell.length_b   1.000
_cell.length_c   1.000
_cell.angle_alpha   90.00
_cell.angle_beta   90.00
_cell.angle_gamma   90.00
#
_symmetry.space_group_name_H-M   'P 1'
#
loop_
_entity.id
_entity.type
_entity.pdbx_description
1 polymer ?
#
loop_
_entity_poly.entity_id
_entity_poly.type
_entity_poly.pdbx_seq_one_letter_code
_entity_poly.pdbx_strand_id
1 'polypeptide(L)'
;IREYWTLLLSVCKDQLKLDIEMTAAAVLLHHNNISTYLYNKSLAQYALNAAKILIPRKWKSSSVPTISEWWTEMEEVRKFEEIHAVTQTAIRKHWATCLPWTHYMEGVRPGC
;
A
#
# COMPACT_ATOMS: atom_id res chain seq x y z
N ILE A 1 -5.49 -23.54 9.03
CA ILE A 1 -4.61 -22.56 8.35
C ILE A 1 -3.49 -23.37 7.69
N ARG A 2 -3.26 -23.26 6.37
CA ARG A 2 -2.18 -24.02 5.70
C ARG A 2 -0.81 -23.61 6.27
N GLU A 3 0.12 -24.57 6.42
CA GLU A 3 1.47 -24.40 7.00
C GLU A 3 2.26 -23.20 6.44
N TYR A 4 2.01 -22.87 5.18
CA TYR A 4 2.61 -21.72 4.51
C TYR A 4 2.27 -20.36 5.15
N TRP A 5 1.02 -20.17 5.56
CA TRP A 5 0.60 -18.93 6.22
C TRP A 5 1.32 -18.75 7.55
N THR A 6 1.57 -19.85 8.24
CA THR A 6 2.33 -19.90 9.49
C THR A 6 3.77 -19.46 9.29
N LEU A 7 4.42 -19.83 8.18
CA LEU A 7 5.80 -19.45 7.86
C LEU A 7 5.92 -17.95 7.49
N LEU A 8 4.95 -17.43 6.72
CA LEU A 8 4.93 -16.02 6.34
C LEU A 8 4.69 -15.12 7.56
N LEU A 9 3.84 -15.58 8.49
CA LEU A 9 3.57 -14.90 9.74
C LEU A 9 4.72 -14.99 10.75
N SER A 10 5.49 -16.08 10.76
CA SER A 10 6.71 -16.15 11.58
C SER A 10 7.75 -15.15 11.11
N VAL A 11 7.93 -14.99 9.79
CA VAL A 11 8.82 -13.95 9.24
C VAL A 11 8.33 -12.54 9.63
N CYS A 12 7.03 -12.26 9.54
CA CYS A 12 6.49 -10.97 9.99
C CYS A 12 6.69 -10.71 11.49
N LYS A 13 6.58 -11.75 12.32
CA LYS A 13 6.75 -11.62 13.77
C LYS A 13 8.21 -11.50 14.18
N ASP A 14 9.07 -12.35 13.62
CA ASP A 14 10.47 -12.48 14.03
C ASP A 14 11.37 -11.42 13.41
N GLN A 15 11.17 -11.13 12.11
CA GLN A 15 12.02 -10.19 11.37
C GLN A 15 11.47 -8.77 11.41
N LEU A 16 10.14 -8.60 11.36
CA LEU A 16 9.50 -7.29 11.28
C LEU A 16 8.92 -6.81 12.61
N LYS A 17 8.99 -7.63 13.68
CA LYS A 17 8.47 -7.33 15.03
C LYS A 17 6.99 -6.94 15.03
N LEU A 18 6.21 -7.46 14.09
CA LEU A 18 4.78 -7.21 13.98
C LEU A 18 4.01 -8.35 14.63
N ASP A 19 3.29 -8.06 15.72
CA ASP A 19 2.46 -9.04 16.42
C ASP A 19 1.08 -9.16 15.77
N ILE A 20 1.03 -9.79 14.59
CA ILE A 20 -0.19 -9.95 13.81
C ILE A 20 -0.96 -11.17 14.34
N GLU A 21 -2.23 -10.98 14.73
CA GLU A 21 -3.12 -12.08 15.13
C GLU A 21 -3.22 -13.15 14.03
N MET A 22 -3.10 -14.42 14.42
CA MET A 22 -3.05 -15.56 13.50
C MET A 22 -4.44 -16.03 13.03
N THR A 23 -5.31 -15.10 12.64
CA THR A 23 -6.62 -15.46 12.06
C THR A 23 -6.60 -15.25 10.55
N ALA A 24 -7.31 -16.11 9.81
CA ALA A 24 -7.42 -15.95 8.36
C ALA A 24 -7.95 -14.55 7.98
N ALA A 25 -8.81 -13.95 8.80
CA ALA A 25 -9.29 -12.58 8.64
C ALA A 25 -8.19 -11.54 8.87
N ALA A 26 -7.34 -11.67 9.89
CA ALA A 26 -6.21 -10.78 10.10
C ALA A 26 -5.20 -10.83 8.94
N VAL A 27 -4.95 -12.02 8.39
CA VAL A 27 -3.99 -12.26 7.31
C VAL A 27 -4.54 -11.84 5.94
N LEU A 28 -5.81 -12.13 5.66
CA LEU A 28 -6.44 -11.88 4.35
C LEU A 28 -7.09 -10.50 4.25
N LEU A 29 -7.68 -10.02 5.35
CA LEU A 29 -8.53 -8.83 5.37
C LEU A 29 -7.95 -7.71 6.24
N HIS A 30 -6.74 -7.88 6.78
CA HIS A 30 -6.14 -6.89 7.67
C HIS A 30 -6.98 -6.62 8.93
N HIS A 31 -7.73 -7.63 9.37
CA HIS A 31 -8.53 -7.60 10.58
C HIS A 31 -7.63 -7.79 11.82
N ASN A 32 -6.67 -6.89 12.00
CA ASN A 32 -5.82 -6.82 13.17
C ASN A 32 -6.04 -5.48 13.89
N ASN A 33 -5.94 -5.50 15.22
CA ASN A 33 -6.10 -4.29 16.04
C ASN A 33 -4.90 -3.32 15.94
N ILE A 34 -3.93 -3.62 15.08
CA ILE A 34 -2.74 -2.80 14.87
C ILE A 34 -3.12 -1.65 13.94
N SER A 35 -2.95 -0.43 14.44
CA SER A 35 -3.27 0.74 13.64
C SER A 35 -2.36 0.85 12.42
N THR A 36 -2.96 1.18 11.27
CA THR A 36 -2.29 1.38 9.98
C THR A 36 -1.14 2.38 10.04
N TYR A 37 -1.15 3.34 10.97
CA TYR A 37 -0.04 4.28 11.12
C TYR A 37 1.28 3.62 11.53
N LEU A 38 1.24 2.47 12.22
CA LEU A 38 2.43 1.81 12.78
C LEU A 38 3.30 1.13 11.72
N TYR A 39 2.72 0.80 10.57
CA TYR A 39 3.42 0.13 9.48
C TYR A 39 3.24 0.85 8.14
N ASN A 40 2.69 2.06 8.14
CA ASN A 40 2.55 2.89 6.95
C ASN A 40 3.92 3.12 6.30
N LYS A 41 4.03 2.88 4.99
CA LYS A 41 5.27 2.94 4.20
C LYS A 41 6.40 2.00 4.66
N SER A 42 6.10 1.01 5.51
CA SER A 42 7.07 -0.03 5.87
C SER A 42 7.07 -1.16 4.85
N LEU A 43 8.14 -1.97 4.84
CA LEU A 43 8.21 -3.19 4.02
C LEU A 43 7.03 -4.14 4.26
N ALA A 44 6.51 -4.17 5.49
CA ALA A 44 5.34 -4.96 5.84
C ALA A 44 4.08 -4.51 5.08
N GLN A 45 3.87 -3.21 4.90
CA GLN A 45 2.76 -2.67 4.11
C GLN A 45 2.84 -3.14 2.65
N TYR A 46 4.03 -3.10 2.04
CA TYR A 46 4.24 -3.58 0.67
C TYR A 46 3.98 -5.07 0.54
N ALA A 47 4.51 -5.88 1.47
CA ALA A 47 4.25 -7.30 1.50
C ALA A 47 2.74 -7.59 1.63
N LEU A 48 2.05 -6.90 2.55
CA LEU A 48 0.61 -7.09 2.74
C LEU A 48 -0.21 -6.66 1.52
N ASN A 49 0.17 -5.58 0.84
CA ASN A 49 -0.47 -5.16 -0.40
C ASN A 49 -0.27 -6.18 -1.52
N ALA A 50 0.94 -6.74 -1.66
CA ALA A 50 1.21 -7.84 -2.59
C ALA A 50 0.38 -9.10 -2.26
N ALA A 51 0.24 -9.43 -0.97
CA ALA A 51 -0.59 -10.55 -0.51
C ALA A 51 -2.06 -10.42 -0.96
N LYS A 52 -2.62 -9.21 -0.81
CA LYS A 52 -4.00 -8.88 -1.22
C LYS A 52 -4.22 -9.06 -2.73
N ILE A 53 -3.17 -9.01 -3.53
CA ILE A 53 -3.24 -9.21 -4.99
C ILE A 53 -3.04 -10.69 -5.35
N LEU A 54 -2.03 -11.32 -4.77
CA LEU A 54 -1.64 -12.70 -5.11
C LEU A 54 -2.66 -13.74 -4.63
N ILE A 55 -3.25 -13.52 -3.45
CA ILE A 55 -4.20 -14.48 -2.88
C ILE A 55 -5.45 -14.63 -3.73
N PRO A 56 -6.15 -13.54 -4.11
CA PRO A 56 -7.28 -13.64 -5.03
C PRO A 56 -6.86 -14.14 -6.42
N ARG A 57 -5.64 -13.90 -6.90
CA ARG A 57 -5.20 -14.48 -8.19
C ARG A 57 -5.01 -16.00 -8.12
N LYS A 58 -4.58 -16.53 -6.97
CA LYS A 58 -4.28 -17.96 -6.80
C LYS A 58 -5.30 -18.71 -5.96
N TRP A 59 -6.47 -18.14 -5.64
CA TRP A 59 -7.41 -18.73 -4.68
C TRP A 59 -7.97 -20.11 -5.08
N LYS A 60 -8.05 -20.38 -6.40
CA LYS A 60 -8.44 -21.70 -6.95
C LYS A 60 -7.26 -22.64 -7.19
N SER A 61 -6.03 -22.12 -7.10
CA SER A 61 -4.82 -22.90 -7.35
C SER A 61 -4.36 -23.60 -6.08
N SER A 62 -3.86 -24.82 -6.22
CA SER A 62 -3.09 -25.49 -5.17
C SER A 62 -1.66 -24.95 -5.05
N SER A 63 -1.16 -24.25 -6.08
CA SER A 63 0.19 -23.69 -6.10
C SER A 63 0.30 -22.42 -5.26
N VAL A 64 1.28 -22.41 -4.36
CA VAL A 64 1.62 -21.23 -3.56
C VAL A 64 2.28 -20.16 -4.44
N PRO A 65 2.10 -18.86 -4.15
CA PRO A 65 2.88 -17.84 -4.82
C PRO A 65 4.36 -17.97 -4.43
N THR A 66 5.22 -17.97 -5.44
CA THR A 66 6.68 -18.04 -5.29
C THR A 66 7.24 -16.72 -4.79
N ILE A 67 8.44 -16.75 -4.20
CA ILE A 67 9.15 -15.54 -3.76
C ILE A 67 9.30 -14.54 -4.91
N SER A 68 9.54 -15.03 -6.13
CA SER A 68 9.64 -14.19 -7.33
C SER A 68 8.33 -13.45 -7.63
N GLU A 69 7.19 -14.13 -7.51
CA GLU A 69 5.86 -13.49 -7.69
C GLU A 69 5.58 -12.45 -6.61
N TRP A 70 5.94 -12.73 -5.35
CA TRP A 70 5.86 -11.76 -4.26
C TRP A 70 6.71 -10.52 -4.52
N TRP A 71 7.99 -10.73 -4.89
CA TRP A 71 8.91 -9.65 -5.20
C TRP A 71 8.40 -8.77 -6.34
N THR A 72 7.89 -9.41 -7.40
CA THR A 72 7.33 -8.73 -8.57
C THR A 72 6.17 -7.83 -8.17
N GLU A 73 5.18 -8.35 -7.42
CA GLU A 73 4.03 -7.53 -6.99
C GLU A 73 4.43 -6.42 -6.02
N MET A 74 5.38 -6.67 -5.10
CA MET A 74 5.88 -5.64 -4.20
C MET A 74 6.58 -4.51 -4.96
N GLU A 75 7.34 -4.84 -6.00
CA GLU A 75 8.01 -3.87 -6.87
C GLU A 75 7.01 -3.05 -7.69
N GLU A 76 5.91 -3.66 -8.17
CA GLU A 76 4.85 -2.92 -8.84
C GLU A 76 4.11 -1.96 -7.89
N VAL A 77 3.85 -2.37 -6.65
CA VAL A 77 3.29 -1.46 -5.61
C VAL A 77 4.26 -0.30 -5.34
N ARG A 78 5.57 -0.57 -5.23
CA ARG A 78 6.61 0.45 -5.05
C ARG A 78 6.61 1.47 -6.19
N LYS A 79 6.63 1.01 -7.44
CA LYS A 79 6.60 1.89 -8.63
C LYS A 79 5.34 2.74 -8.69
N PHE A 80 4.18 2.16 -8.35
CA PHE A 80 2.93 2.90 -8.32
C PHE A 80 2.98 4.05 -7.30
N GLU A 81 3.47 3.78 -6.09
CA GLU A 81 3.63 4.81 -5.07
C GLU A 81 4.63 5.90 -5.47
N GLU A 82 5.72 5.52 -6.15
CA GLU A 82 6.72 6.46 -6.68
C GLU A 82 6.11 7.41 -7.72
N ILE A 83 5.37 6.86 -8.70
CA ILE A 83 4.64 7.65 -9.70
C ILE A 83 3.60 8.57 -9.03
N HIS A 84 2.88 8.04 -8.04
CA HIS A 84 1.87 8.80 -7.31
C HIS A 84 2.49 9.97 -6.53
N ALA A 85 3.64 9.75 -5.88
CA ALA A 85 4.36 10.79 -5.16
C ALA A 85 4.89 11.90 -6.10
N VAL A 86 5.44 11.52 -7.26
CA VAL A 86 5.85 12.47 -8.31
C VAL A 86 4.66 13.27 -8.80
N THR A 87 3.53 12.61 -9.06
CA THR A 87 2.30 13.24 -9.56
C THR A 87 1.72 14.22 -8.52
N GLN A 88 1.64 13.84 -7.24
CA GLN A 88 1.21 14.75 -6.19
C GLN A 88 2.13 15.96 -6.06
N THR A 89 3.44 15.75 -6.18
CA THR A 89 4.43 16.84 -6.14
C THR A 89 4.24 17.79 -7.32
N ALA A 90 4.01 17.25 -8.52
CA ALA A 90 3.75 18.03 -9.72
C ALA A 90 2.43 18.82 -9.64
N ILE A 91 1.35 18.20 -9.14
CA ILE A 91 0.07 18.85 -8.91
C ILE A 91 0.23 19.98 -7.89
N ARG A 92 0.87 19.73 -6.74
CA ARG A 92 1.12 20.78 -5.73
C ARG A 92 1.93 21.95 -6.28
N LYS A 93 2.95 21.68 -7.09
CA LYS A 93 3.74 22.71 -7.78
C LYS A 93 2.89 23.50 -8.77
N HIS A 94 2.09 22.83 -9.59
CA HIS A 94 1.21 23.49 -10.55
C HIS A 94 0.19 24.38 -9.84
N TRP A 95 -0.46 23.89 -8.79
CA TRP A 95 -1.37 24.67 -7.96
C TRP A 95 -0.67 25.88 -7.33
N ALA A 96 0.52 25.73 -6.76
CA ALA A 96 1.28 26.85 -6.19
C ALA A 96 1.63 27.92 -7.25
N THR A 97 1.94 27.51 -8.48
CA THR A 97 2.22 28.43 -9.60
C THR A 97 0.96 29.13 -10.11
N CYS A 98 -0.17 28.41 -10.17
CA CYS A 98 -1.43 28.95 -10.68
C CYS A 98 -2.25 29.72 -9.63
N LEU A 99 -1.98 29.52 -8.34
CA LEU A 99 -2.73 30.14 -7.24
C LEU A 99 -2.72 31.69 -7.28
N PRO A 100 -1.59 32.37 -7.57
CA PRO A 100 -1.58 33.82 -7.72
C PRO A 100 -2.42 34.30 -8.92
N TRP A 101 -2.46 33.53 -10.01
CA TRP A 101 -3.25 33.84 -11.19
C TRP A 101 -4.75 33.66 -10.94
N THR A 102 -5.15 32.60 -10.24
CA THR A 102 -6.55 32.41 -9.83
C THR A 102 -7.02 33.52 -8.88
N HIS A 103 -6.20 33.93 -7.91
CA HIS A 103 -6.54 35.07 -7.03
C HIS A 103 -6.65 36.39 -7.79
N TYR A 104 -5.78 36.62 -8.77
CA TYR A 104 -5.90 37.77 -9.67
C TYR A 104 -7.23 37.74 -10.45
N MET A 105 -7.57 36.60 -11.08
CA MET A 105 -8.81 36.47 -11.84
C MET A 105 -10.08 36.58 -10.97
N GLU A 106 -10.03 36.17 -9.71
CA GLU A 106 -11.11 36.35 -8.74
C GLU A 106 -11.26 37.80 -8.29
N GLY A 107 -10.15 38.52 -8.06
CA GLY A 107 -10.16 39.95 -7.73
C GLY A 107 -10.52 40.86 -8.90
N VAL A 108 -10.37 40.39 -10.14
CA VAL A 108 -10.72 41.11 -11.37
C VAL A 108 -12.19 40.92 -11.76
N ARG A 109 -12.93 39.96 -11.17
CA ARG A 109 -14.39 39.89 -11.37
C ARG A 109 -15.05 41.10 -10.68
N PRO A 110 -15.70 42.02 -11.41
CA PRO A 110 -16.58 43.00 -10.79
C PRO A 110 -17.72 42.23 -10.11
N GLY A 111 -18.11 42.66 -8.91
CA GLY A 111 -19.14 42.01 -8.11
C GLY A 111 -20.40 41.66 -8.91
N CYS A 112 -20.94 40.47 -8.64
CA CYS A 112 -22.33 40.16 -8.93
C CYS A 112 -23.26 41.08 -8.12
#